data_AF-A0A6P0XZL0-F1
#
_entry.id   AF-A0A6P0XZL0-F1
#
_cell.length_a   1.000
_cell.length_b   1.000
_cell.length_c   1.000
_cell.angle_alpha   90.00
_cell.angle_beta   90.00
_cell.angle_gamma   90.00
#
_symmetry.space_group_name_H-M   'P 1'
#
loop_
_entity.id
_entity.type
_entity.pdbx_description
1 polymer ?
#
loop_
_entity_poly.entity_id
_entity_poly.type
_entity_poly.pdbx_seq_one_letter_code
_entity_poly.pdbx_strand_id
1 'polypeptide(L)'
;MNNSIWQADFYRRPLKDKQDQQLWELLICTPTRSLEFTAICPQSEVNAHWLVEQLRKVGQGQDLPDTIQVFRPQSLGLIETAAQMLGVKVEATRHTTALKQWLLERAQQYQEMKTYTGEFYDPLKLDSPPPVPLAENLWGDRWRFATLPAGNIKDIIERPIPILAVPEFLLPLNLGLSSTLPIPGVVIDGGRQSMRLAQWLEAAQPYFLKYVSGDPDGLILEAGLVDRWVVATFSDREVSLAAQVYEERKQHSQGLHFLLVQPDDSGMTYSGFWLLH
;
A
#
# COMPACT_ATOMS: atom_id res chain seq x y z
N MET A 1 -12.09 -21.66 -0.62
CA MET A 1 -11.70 -21.68 -2.05
C MET A 1 -10.40 -20.90 -2.12
N ASN A 2 -9.31 -21.47 -2.65
CA ASN A 2 -8.07 -20.71 -2.82
C ASN A 2 -8.28 -19.74 -3.98
N ASN A 3 -8.37 -18.44 -3.68
CA ASN A 3 -8.48 -17.38 -4.68
C ASN A 3 -7.12 -17.27 -5.40
N SER A 4 -7.08 -17.56 -6.71
CA SER A 4 -5.87 -17.43 -7.51
C SER A 4 -5.58 -15.94 -7.75
N ILE A 5 -4.38 -15.48 -7.41
CA ILE A 5 -3.99 -14.08 -7.46
C ILE A 5 -2.79 -13.92 -8.39
N TRP A 6 -2.89 -12.96 -9.30
CA TRP A 6 -1.73 -12.39 -10.00
C TRP A 6 -1.46 -10.98 -9.50
N GLN A 7 -0.19 -10.58 -9.48
CA GLN A 7 0.26 -9.21 -9.27
C GLN A 7 0.79 -8.69 -10.60
N ALA A 8 0.31 -7.53 -11.05
CA ALA A 8 0.67 -6.99 -12.35
C ALA A 8 1.11 -5.51 -12.31
N ASP A 9 2.10 -5.18 -13.15
CA ASP A 9 2.48 -3.81 -13.49
C ASP A 9 2.61 -3.68 -15.01
N PHE A 10 2.04 -2.62 -15.58
CA PHE A 10 2.21 -2.30 -16.99
C PHE A 10 2.57 -0.82 -17.14
N TYR A 11 3.87 -0.55 -17.32
CA TYR A 11 4.35 0.83 -17.33
C TYR A 11 5.60 0.98 -18.19
N ARG A 12 5.91 2.24 -18.52
CA ARG A 12 7.11 2.61 -19.27
C ARG A 12 8.38 2.23 -18.52
N ARG A 13 9.39 1.78 -19.25
CA ARG A 13 10.72 1.41 -18.74
C ARG A 13 11.78 2.41 -19.23
N PRO A 14 12.98 2.46 -18.61
CA PRO A 14 14.09 3.28 -19.11
C PRO A 14 14.75 2.63 -20.33
N LEU A 15 13.92 2.20 -21.28
CA LEU A 15 14.29 1.44 -22.45
C LEU A 15 13.68 2.10 -23.70
N LYS A 16 14.42 2.10 -24.79
CA LYS A 16 13.94 2.51 -26.10
C LYS A 16 14.17 1.44 -27.16
N ASP A 17 13.30 1.40 -28.16
CA ASP A 17 13.48 0.53 -29.32
C ASP A 17 14.53 1.07 -30.30
N LYS A 18 14.69 0.40 -31.45
CA LYS A 18 15.64 0.79 -32.49
C LYS A 18 15.27 2.11 -33.19
N GLN A 19 14.04 2.57 -33.01
CA GLN A 19 13.47 3.79 -33.56
C GLN A 19 13.42 4.91 -32.52
N ASP A 20 14.11 4.75 -31.37
CA ASP A 20 14.16 5.68 -30.25
C ASP A 20 12.79 5.92 -29.56
N GLN A 21 11.83 4.99 -29.74
CA GLN A 21 10.52 5.05 -29.09
C GLN A 21 10.56 4.43 -27.69
N GLN A 22 9.83 5.04 -26.75
CA GLN A 22 9.74 4.55 -25.38
C GLN A 22 9.04 3.19 -25.31
N LEU A 23 9.66 2.24 -24.61
CA LEU A 23 9.14 0.90 -24.42
C LEU A 23 8.32 0.79 -23.12
N TRP A 24 7.20 0.09 -23.24
CA TRP A 24 6.34 -0.33 -22.14
C TRP A 24 6.53 -1.81 -21.89
N GLU A 25 6.44 -2.22 -20.62
CA GLU A 25 6.55 -3.63 -20.26
C GLU A 25 5.46 -4.02 -19.28
N LEU A 26 4.78 -5.12 -19.59
CA LEU A 26 3.86 -5.83 -18.71
C LEU A 26 4.67 -6.86 -17.92
N LEU A 27 4.58 -6.82 -16.60
CA LEU A 27 5.05 -7.85 -15.69
C LEU A 27 3.83 -8.47 -15.01
N ILE A 28 3.78 -9.80 -14.95
CA ILE A 28 2.78 -10.56 -14.21
C ILE A 28 3.49 -11.62 -13.39
N CYS A 29 3.20 -11.70 -12.09
CA CYS A 29 3.67 -12.81 -11.26
C CYS A 29 2.63 -13.25 -10.24
N THR A 30 2.76 -14.48 -9.77
CA THR A 30 2.03 -14.95 -8.57
C THR A 30 2.71 -14.44 -7.29
N PRO A 31 2.01 -14.33 -6.15
CA PRO A 31 2.61 -13.93 -4.87
C PRO A 31 3.83 -14.76 -4.42
N THR A 32 3.90 -16.03 -4.82
CA THR A 32 5.03 -16.95 -4.55
C THR A 32 6.11 -16.93 -5.64
N ARG A 33 5.92 -16.13 -6.70
CA ARG A 33 6.75 -16.11 -7.92
C ARG A 33 6.91 -17.48 -8.59
N SER A 34 5.98 -18.42 -8.39
CA SER A 34 5.93 -19.68 -9.14
C SER A 34 5.62 -19.48 -10.63
N LEU A 35 5.02 -18.34 -10.97
CA LEU A 35 4.90 -17.86 -12.33
C LEU A 35 5.41 -16.42 -12.43
N GLU A 36 6.17 -16.18 -13.50
CA GLU A 36 6.65 -14.90 -13.96
C GLU A 36 6.45 -14.79 -15.47
N PHE A 37 5.83 -13.71 -15.91
CA PHE A 37 5.62 -13.41 -17.32
C PHE A 37 5.95 -11.96 -17.61
N THR A 38 6.69 -11.73 -18.70
CA THR A 38 6.98 -10.39 -19.21
C THR A 38 6.59 -10.27 -20.68
N ALA A 39 6.11 -9.09 -21.07
CA ALA A 39 5.89 -8.73 -22.46
C ALA A 39 6.18 -7.25 -22.67
N ILE A 40 6.90 -6.93 -23.75
CA ILE A 40 7.30 -5.56 -24.10
C ILE A 40 6.55 -5.11 -25.36
N CYS A 41 6.12 -3.86 -25.40
CA CYS A 41 5.55 -3.23 -26.58
C CYS A 41 5.98 -1.75 -26.72
N PRO A 42 5.96 -1.20 -27.94
CA PRO A 42 6.13 0.24 -28.14
C PRO A 42 4.90 1.00 -27.63
N GLN A 43 5.07 2.30 -27.35
CA GLN A 43 3.99 3.16 -26.86
C GLN A 43 2.73 3.17 -27.75
N SER A 44 2.88 2.98 -29.07
CA SER A 44 1.76 2.91 -30.03
C SER A 44 0.84 1.71 -29.81
N GLU A 45 1.31 0.65 -29.15
CA GLU A 45 0.57 -0.57 -28.89
C GLU A 45 -0.03 -0.63 -27.47
N VAL A 46 0.21 0.40 -26.64
CA VAL A 46 -0.29 0.48 -25.26
C VAL A 46 -1.80 0.69 -25.26
N ASN A 47 -2.55 -0.40 -25.23
CA ASN A 47 -4.00 -0.40 -25.17
C ASN A 47 -4.55 -1.67 -24.48
N ALA A 48 -5.84 -1.66 -24.15
CA ALA A 48 -6.49 -2.76 -23.44
C ALA A 48 -6.53 -4.06 -24.27
N HIS A 49 -6.64 -3.97 -25.60
CA HIS A 49 -6.65 -5.16 -26.45
C HIS A 49 -5.30 -5.89 -26.43
N TRP A 50 -4.20 -5.16 -26.47
CA TRP A 50 -2.86 -5.74 -26.32
C TRP A 50 -2.70 -6.45 -24.98
N LEU A 51 -3.19 -5.85 -23.88
CA LEU A 51 -3.19 -6.49 -22.55
C LEU A 51 -4.03 -7.76 -22.51
N VAL A 52 -5.24 -7.75 -23.09
CA VAL A 52 -6.10 -8.94 -23.19
C VAL A 52 -5.37 -10.10 -23.87
N GLU A 53 -4.69 -9.82 -24.97
CA GLU A 53 -3.92 -10.84 -25.69
C GLU A 53 -2.76 -11.38 -24.85
N GLN A 54 -2.05 -10.54 -24.09
CA GLN A 54 -0.99 -11.03 -23.19
C GLN A 54 -1.55 -11.84 -22.01
N LEU A 55 -2.63 -11.35 -21.37
CA LEU A 55 -3.27 -12.05 -20.25
C LEU A 55 -3.77 -13.43 -20.68
N ARG A 56 -4.35 -13.56 -21.89
CA ARG A 56 -4.74 -14.86 -22.46
C ARG A 56 -3.56 -15.80 -22.67
N LYS A 57 -2.41 -15.30 -23.12
CA LYS A 57 -1.20 -16.13 -23.28
C LYS A 57 -0.74 -16.70 -21.95
N VAL A 58 -0.73 -15.89 -20.89
CA VAL A 58 -0.44 -16.38 -19.53
C VAL A 58 -1.51 -17.40 -19.11
N GLY A 59 -2.77 -17.08 -19.41
CA GLY A 59 -3.97 -17.90 -19.19
C GLY A 59 -3.98 -19.26 -19.89
N GLN A 60 -3.12 -19.49 -20.89
CA GLN A 60 -2.99 -20.78 -21.58
C GLN A 60 -2.05 -21.74 -20.85
N GLY A 61 -1.08 -21.20 -20.09
CA GLY A 61 -0.14 -22.00 -19.28
C GLY A 61 -0.66 -22.32 -17.87
N GLN A 62 -1.63 -21.55 -17.40
CA GLN A 62 -2.35 -21.68 -16.14
C GLN A 62 -3.69 -20.96 -16.31
N ASP A 63 -4.78 -21.40 -15.68
CA ASP A 63 -6.05 -20.67 -15.77
C ASP A 63 -5.89 -19.19 -15.35
N LEU A 64 -6.75 -18.32 -15.88
CA LEU A 64 -6.81 -16.91 -15.46
C LEU A 64 -7.04 -16.81 -13.95
N PRO A 65 -6.50 -15.78 -13.27
CA PRO A 65 -6.65 -15.63 -11.84
C PRO A 65 -8.07 -15.16 -11.52
N ASP A 66 -8.49 -15.38 -10.28
CA ASP A 66 -9.71 -14.76 -9.76
C ASP A 66 -9.53 -13.25 -9.58
N THR A 67 -8.31 -12.80 -9.28
CA THR A 67 -7.99 -11.40 -8.99
C THR A 67 -6.61 -11.00 -9.50
N ILE A 68 -6.52 -9.83 -10.14
CA ILE A 68 -5.27 -9.17 -10.50
C ILE A 68 -5.06 -7.99 -9.54
N GLN A 69 -3.97 -8.02 -8.78
CA GLN A 69 -3.55 -6.95 -7.88
C GLN A 69 -2.65 -5.96 -8.62
N VAL A 70 -2.96 -4.67 -8.51
CA VAL A 70 -2.23 -3.58 -9.17
C VAL A 70 -1.93 -2.48 -8.16
N PHE A 71 -0.66 -2.10 -8.04
CA PHE A 71 -0.24 -1.04 -7.12
C PHE A 71 -0.03 0.32 -7.77
N ARG A 72 0.02 0.37 -9.11
CA ARG A 72 0.37 1.58 -9.87
C ARG A 72 -0.89 2.25 -10.44
N PRO A 73 -1.23 3.49 -10.02
CA PRO A 73 -2.39 4.21 -10.54
C PRO A 73 -2.34 4.41 -12.06
N GLN A 74 -1.16 4.69 -12.61
CA GLN A 74 -0.99 5.00 -14.03
C GLN A 74 -1.32 3.82 -14.96
N SER A 75 -1.30 2.58 -14.44
CA SER A 75 -1.62 1.37 -15.21
C SER A 75 -2.98 0.78 -14.87
N LEU A 76 -3.56 1.16 -13.71
CA LEU A 76 -4.77 0.58 -13.15
C LEU A 76 -5.94 0.58 -14.14
N GLY A 77 -6.34 1.75 -14.67
CA GLY A 77 -7.51 1.84 -15.54
C GLY A 77 -7.41 1.01 -16.82
N LEU A 78 -6.19 0.85 -17.37
CA LEU A 78 -5.98 0.04 -18.57
C LEU A 78 -6.07 -1.47 -18.24
N ILE A 79 -5.51 -1.88 -17.09
CA ILE A 79 -5.61 -3.26 -16.60
C ILE A 79 -7.06 -3.60 -16.23
N GLU A 80 -7.80 -2.69 -15.58
CA GLU A 80 -9.23 -2.85 -15.27
C GLU A 80 -10.05 -3.07 -16.53
N THR A 81 -9.82 -2.25 -17.56
CA THR A 81 -10.53 -2.40 -18.85
C THR A 81 -10.25 -3.77 -19.47
N ALA A 82 -8.99 -4.21 -19.49
CA ALA A 82 -8.61 -5.51 -20.03
C ALA A 82 -9.17 -6.69 -19.21
N ALA A 83 -9.08 -6.62 -17.88
CA ALA A 83 -9.57 -7.64 -16.97
C ALA A 83 -11.09 -7.78 -17.04
N GLN A 84 -11.83 -6.68 -17.19
CA GLN A 84 -13.28 -6.68 -17.38
C GLN A 84 -13.69 -7.48 -18.63
N MET A 85 -12.97 -7.33 -19.75
CA MET A 85 -13.22 -8.10 -20.98
C MET A 85 -12.96 -9.61 -20.82
N LEU A 86 -12.18 -9.99 -19.79
CA LEU A 86 -11.84 -11.38 -19.46
C LEU A 86 -12.64 -11.92 -18.27
N GLY A 87 -13.51 -11.12 -17.64
CA GLY A 87 -14.26 -11.53 -16.45
C GLY A 87 -13.41 -11.69 -15.19
N VAL A 88 -12.23 -11.06 -15.14
CA VAL A 88 -11.29 -11.12 -14.01
C VAL A 88 -11.46 -9.89 -13.12
N LYS A 89 -11.40 -10.06 -11.80
CA LYS A 89 -11.47 -8.92 -10.86
C LYS A 89 -10.12 -8.21 -10.80
N VAL A 90 -10.14 -6.90 -10.59
CA VAL A 90 -8.95 -6.11 -10.28
C VAL A 90 -9.05 -5.59 -8.86
N GLU A 91 -7.95 -5.69 -8.13
CA GLU A 91 -7.78 -5.13 -6.80
C GLU A 91 -6.67 -4.08 -6.86
N ALA A 92 -7.04 -2.81 -6.63
CA ALA A 92 -6.07 -1.75 -6.43
C ALA A 92 -5.47 -1.90 -5.02
N THR A 93 -4.21 -2.33 -4.93
CA THR A 93 -3.56 -2.56 -3.64
C THR A 93 -2.07 -2.31 -3.72
N ARG A 94 -1.52 -1.71 -2.66
CA ARG A 94 -0.08 -1.51 -2.52
C ARG A 94 0.64 -2.77 -2.02
N HIS A 95 -0.08 -3.82 -1.62
CA HIS A 95 0.49 -5.06 -1.07
C HIS A 95 0.96 -6.06 -2.14
N THR A 96 1.66 -5.58 -3.17
CA THR A 96 2.20 -6.40 -4.27
C THR A 96 3.69 -6.73 -4.08
N THR A 97 4.06 -7.32 -2.93
CA THR A 97 5.46 -7.48 -2.51
C THR A 97 6.32 -8.26 -3.51
N ALA A 98 5.81 -9.38 -4.04
CA ALA A 98 6.53 -10.21 -5.01
C ALA A 98 6.81 -9.46 -6.30
N LEU A 99 5.81 -8.75 -6.82
CA LEU A 99 5.97 -7.88 -7.99
C LEU A 99 6.96 -6.74 -7.74
N LYS A 100 6.92 -6.10 -6.57
CA LYS A 100 7.83 -5.00 -6.23
C LYS A 100 9.28 -5.48 -6.16
N GLN A 101 9.52 -6.65 -5.55
CA GLN A 101 10.84 -7.26 -5.53
C GLN A 101 11.33 -7.55 -6.96
N TRP A 102 10.47 -8.16 -7.78
CA TRP A 102 10.83 -8.48 -9.16
C TRP A 102 11.09 -7.24 -10.02
N LEU A 103 10.33 -6.17 -9.82
CA LEU A 103 10.55 -4.88 -10.47
C LEU A 103 11.92 -4.27 -10.14
N LEU A 104 12.40 -4.42 -8.90
CA LEU A 104 13.75 -3.99 -8.50
C LEU A 104 14.83 -4.82 -9.21
N GLU A 105 14.64 -6.14 -9.31
CA GLU A 105 15.54 -7.04 -10.05
C GLU A 105 15.58 -6.69 -11.54
N ARG A 106 14.41 -6.45 -12.15
CA ARG A 106 14.28 -6.02 -13.55
C ARG A 106 14.96 -4.67 -13.79
N ALA A 107 14.86 -3.74 -12.85
CA ALA A 107 15.54 -2.45 -12.96
C ALA A 107 17.07 -2.57 -13.04
N GLN A 108 17.67 -3.53 -12.34
CA GLN A 108 19.10 -3.83 -12.48
C GLN A 108 19.41 -4.42 -13.86
N GLN A 109 18.59 -5.38 -14.32
CA GLN A 109 18.77 -6.01 -15.64
C GLN A 109 18.66 -5.02 -16.80
N TYR A 110 17.79 -4.00 -16.70
CA TYR A 110 17.69 -2.98 -17.74
C TYR A 110 19.02 -2.26 -17.98
N GLN A 111 19.80 -2.01 -16.93
CA GLN A 111 21.07 -1.26 -17.03
C GLN A 111 22.12 -1.98 -17.90
N GLU A 112 21.99 -3.30 -18.04
CA GLU A 112 22.87 -4.13 -18.88
C GLU A 112 22.39 -4.23 -20.33
N MET A 113 21.18 -3.74 -20.63
CA MET A 113 20.60 -3.83 -21.96
C MET A 113 21.11 -2.74 -22.89
N LYS A 114 21.32 -3.10 -24.16
CA LYS A 114 21.68 -2.13 -25.23
C LYS A 114 20.62 -1.05 -25.46
N THR A 115 19.38 -1.35 -25.09
CA THR A 115 18.22 -0.46 -25.23
C THR A 115 18.06 0.50 -24.06
N TYR A 116 18.92 0.43 -23.04
CA TYR A 116 18.86 1.28 -21.86
C TYR A 116 19.14 2.74 -22.20
N THR A 117 18.33 3.65 -21.66
CA THR A 117 18.46 5.09 -21.93
C THR A 117 19.56 5.76 -21.12
N GLY A 118 20.06 5.13 -20.04
CA GLY A 118 20.99 5.75 -19.09
C GLY A 118 20.30 6.65 -18.05
N GLU A 119 18.99 6.84 -18.14
CA GLU A 119 18.23 7.68 -17.22
C GLU A 119 18.03 7.03 -15.85
N PHE A 120 18.03 7.83 -14.78
CA PHE A 120 17.66 7.35 -13.46
C PHE A 120 16.22 6.83 -13.47
N TYR A 121 16.02 5.62 -12.95
CA TYR A 121 14.73 4.96 -12.92
C TYR A 121 14.49 4.30 -11.56
N ASP A 122 13.45 4.76 -10.87
CA ASP A 122 12.92 4.12 -9.67
C ASP A 122 11.66 3.32 -10.06
N PRO A 123 11.72 1.97 -10.09
CA PRO A 123 10.60 1.15 -10.53
C PRO A 123 9.43 1.18 -9.56
N LEU A 124 9.63 1.56 -8.30
CA LEU A 124 8.59 1.56 -7.27
C LEU A 124 8.00 2.94 -7.03
N LYS A 125 8.49 3.96 -7.74
CA LYS A 125 8.00 5.32 -7.61
C LYS A 125 6.51 5.39 -7.94
N LEU A 126 5.76 5.93 -6.99
CA LEU A 126 4.39 6.39 -7.15
C LEU A 126 4.36 7.92 -7.06
N ASP A 127 3.32 8.51 -7.64
CA ASP A 127 3.04 9.92 -7.47
C ASP A 127 2.73 10.18 -5.99
N SER A 128 3.18 11.33 -5.49
CA SER A 128 2.97 11.75 -4.10
C SER A 128 2.31 13.13 -4.14
N PRO A 129 0.99 13.19 -4.40
CA PRO A 129 0.28 14.46 -4.45
C PRO A 129 0.39 15.19 -3.10
N PRO A 130 0.23 16.52 -3.07
CA PRO A 130 0.14 17.25 -1.81
C PRO A 130 -0.97 16.67 -0.93
N PRO A 131 -0.73 16.47 0.37
CA PRO A 131 -1.76 15.95 1.26
C PRO A 131 -2.90 16.97 1.40
N VAL A 132 -4.14 16.47 1.46
CA VAL A 132 -5.33 17.29 1.65
C VAL A 132 -5.82 17.20 3.10
N PRO A 133 -6.37 18.27 3.71
CA PRO A 133 -6.92 18.19 5.06
C PRO A 133 -8.05 17.16 5.15
N LEU A 134 -8.05 16.37 6.22
CA LEU A 134 -9.19 15.52 6.54
C LEU A 134 -10.42 16.40 6.81
N ALA A 135 -11.59 15.99 6.33
CA ALA A 135 -12.82 16.76 6.53
C ALA A 135 -13.17 16.86 8.04
N GLU A 136 -13.65 18.02 8.48
CA GLU A 136 -13.91 18.31 9.90
C GLU A 136 -14.87 17.32 10.57
N ASN A 137 -15.84 16.80 9.81
CA ASN A 137 -16.81 15.81 10.28
C ASN A 137 -16.20 14.41 10.52
N LEU A 138 -14.92 14.21 10.19
CA LEU A 138 -14.13 13.00 10.41
C LEU A 138 -13.04 13.22 11.46
N TRP A 139 -12.91 14.41 12.03
CA TRP A 139 -11.90 14.65 13.06
C TRP A 139 -12.24 13.89 14.34
N GLY A 140 -11.21 13.40 15.01
CA GLY A 140 -11.33 12.93 16.38
C GLY A 140 -11.32 14.10 17.37
N ASP A 141 -11.84 13.86 18.57
CA ASP A 141 -11.78 14.82 19.66
C ASP A 141 -10.33 14.98 20.13
N ARG A 142 -9.57 13.87 20.17
CA ARG A 142 -8.15 13.83 20.53
C ARG A 142 -7.43 12.75 19.75
N TRP A 143 -6.11 12.87 19.67
CA TRP A 143 -5.26 11.82 19.16
C TRP A 143 -3.93 11.79 19.93
N ARG A 144 -3.23 10.66 19.86
CA ARG A 144 -1.92 10.47 20.49
C ARG A 144 -1.08 9.44 19.75
N PHE A 145 0.24 9.60 19.80
CA PHE A 145 1.15 8.49 19.53
C PHE A 145 1.08 7.48 20.69
N ALA A 146 1.06 6.20 20.33
CA ALA A 146 1.01 5.10 21.26
C ALA A 146 2.04 4.03 20.88
N THR A 147 2.22 3.06 21.77
CA THR A 147 3.12 1.94 21.53
C THR A 147 2.60 0.71 22.24
N LEU A 148 2.67 -0.42 21.56
CA LEU A 148 2.26 -1.72 22.08
C LEU A 148 3.40 -2.71 21.88
N PRO A 149 3.69 -3.60 22.85
CA PRO A 149 4.53 -4.75 22.56
C PRO A 149 3.88 -5.58 21.43
N ALA A 150 4.69 -6.09 20.51
CA ALA A 150 4.22 -6.91 19.40
C ALA A 150 3.32 -8.08 19.84
N GLY A 151 3.62 -8.71 20.98
CA GLY A 151 2.82 -9.78 21.56
C GLY A 151 1.41 -9.34 21.97
N ASN A 152 1.24 -8.08 22.38
CA ASN A 152 -0.04 -7.53 22.83
C ASN A 152 -0.99 -7.19 21.67
N ILE A 153 -0.52 -7.18 20.42
CA ILE A 153 -1.41 -6.97 19.26
C ILE A 153 -2.46 -8.08 19.21
N LYS A 154 -2.09 -9.32 19.54
CA LYS A 154 -3.04 -10.44 19.60
C LYS A 154 -4.19 -10.18 20.57
N ASP A 155 -3.87 -9.66 21.75
CA ASP A 155 -4.86 -9.35 22.80
C ASP A 155 -5.82 -8.22 22.39
N ILE A 156 -5.44 -7.36 21.44
CA ILE A 156 -6.31 -6.30 20.91
C ILE A 156 -7.24 -6.85 19.84
N ILE A 157 -6.71 -7.63 18.90
CA ILE A 157 -7.51 -8.15 17.78
C ILE A 157 -8.53 -9.21 18.22
N GLU A 158 -8.35 -9.81 19.41
CA GLU A 158 -9.33 -10.70 20.05
C GLU A 158 -10.50 -9.94 20.73
N ARG A 159 -10.40 -8.61 20.88
CA ARG A 159 -11.48 -7.79 21.43
C ARG A 159 -12.60 -7.61 20.41
N PRO A 160 -13.84 -7.29 20.86
CA PRO A 160 -14.92 -6.96 19.94
C PRO A 160 -14.69 -5.58 19.30
N ILE A 161 -13.91 -5.55 18.22
CA ILE A 161 -13.63 -4.36 17.41
C ILE A 161 -14.50 -4.43 16.14
N PRO A 162 -15.41 -3.45 15.90
CA PRO A 162 -16.33 -3.49 14.76
C PRO A 162 -15.64 -3.54 13.38
N ILE A 163 -14.57 -2.76 13.20
CA ILE A 163 -13.81 -2.70 11.95
C ILE A 163 -12.38 -3.14 12.22
N LEU A 164 -11.99 -4.28 11.66
CA LEU A 164 -10.69 -4.88 11.92
C LEU A 164 -9.98 -5.19 10.60
N ALA A 165 -8.89 -4.47 10.33
CA ALA A 165 -8.05 -4.69 9.16
C ALA A 165 -6.66 -5.15 9.60
N VAL A 166 -6.52 -6.46 9.76
CA VAL A 166 -5.28 -7.09 10.26
C VAL A 166 -4.89 -8.17 9.26
N PRO A 167 -4.26 -7.79 8.13
CA PRO A 167 -3.80 -8.77 7.17
C PRO A 167 -2.82 -9.73 7.84
N GLU A 168 -3.00 -11.03 7.61
CA GLU A 168 -2.23 -12.07 8.30
C GLU A 168 -0.72 -11.89 8.10
N PHE A 169 -0.28 -11.50 6.90
CA PHE A 169 1.12 -11.25 6.60
C PHE A 169 1.74 -10.06 7.36
N LEU A 170 0.93 -9.17 7.94
CA LEU A 170 1.39 -8.06 8.80
C LEU A 170 1.42 -8.42 10.29
N LEU A 171 0.95 -9.61 10.67
CA LEU A 171 1.05 -10.04 12.06
C LEU A 171 2.53 -10.09 12.48
N PRO A 172 2.90 -9.57 13.66
CA PRO A 172 4.30 -9.50 14.08
C PRO A 172 5.04 -10.83 14.01
N LEU A 173 4.35 -11.94 14.30
CA LEU A 173 4.90 -13.29 14.20
C LEU A 173 5.34 -13.63 12.77
N ASN A 174 4.52 -13.27 11.77
CA ASN A 174 4.79 -13.56 10.36
C ASN A 174 5.87 -12.66 9.76
N LEU A 175 6.14 -11.52 10.41
CA LEU A 175 7.28 -10.64 10.11
C LEU A 175 8.56 -11.01 10.89
N GLY A 176 8.51 -12.04 11.74
CA GLY A 176 9.65 -12.46 12.56
C GLY A 176 10.04 -11.46 13.65
N LEU A 177 9.11 -10.64 14.12
CA LEU A 177 9.35 -9.64 15.16
C LEU A 177 9.27 -10.25 16.58
N SER A 178 10.17 -9.83 17.48
CA SER A 178 10.14 -10.22 18.89
C SER A 178 8.83 -9.77 19.55
N SER A 179 8.23 -10.61 20.42
CA SER A 179 6.99 -10.28 21.13
C SER A 179 7.09 -9.05 22.04
N THR A 180 8.30 -8.70 22.49
CA THR A 180 8.56 -7.51 23.31
C THR A 180 8.89 -6.26 22.48
N LEU A 181 9.03 -6.40 21.16
CA LEU A 181 9.37 -5.27 20.29
C LEU A 181 8.25 -4.21 20.35
N PRO A 182 8.58 -2.93 20.62
CA PRO A 182 7.59 -1.87 20.64
C PRO A 182 7.10 -1.56 19.23
N ILE A 183 5.83 -1.86 18.95
CA ILE A 183 5.15 -1.47 17.72
C ILE A 183 4.51 -0.10 17.94
N PRO A 184 4.91 0.93 17.19
CA PRO A 184 4.34 2.26 17.32
C PRO A 184 2.95 2.32 16.66
N GLY A 185 2.15 3.28 17.08
CA GLY A 185 0.86 3.53 16.45
C GLY A 185 0.27 4.88 16.80
N VAL A 186 -0.88 5.15 16.20
CA VAL A 186 -1.69 6.35 16.47
C VAL A 186 -3.03 5.89 17.00
N VAL A 187 -3.47 6.51 18.10
CA VAL A 187 -4.80 6.33 18.67
C VAL A 187 -5.58 7.62 18.46
N ILE A 188 -6.78 7.50 17.92
CA ILE A 188 -7.73 8.60 17.74
C ILE A 188 -8.95 8.34 18.62
N ASP A 189 -9.18 9.23 19.57
CA ASP A 189 -10.38 9.27 20.39
C ASP A 189 -11.43 10.07 19.63
N GLY A 190 -12.33 9.39 18.93
CA GLY A 190 -13.29 9.97 17.99
C GLY A 190 -14.62 10.39 18.61
N GLY A 191 -14.82 10.22 19.92
CA GLY A 191 -16.06 10.54 20.60
C GLY A 191 -17.27 9.93 19.91
N ARG A 192 -18.27 10.77 19.66
CA ARG A 192 -19.51 10.40 18.96
C ARG A 192 -19.30 10.12 17.45
N GLN A 193 -18.19 10.55 16.87
CA GLN A 193 -17.86 10.35 15.45
C GLN A 193 -16.92 9.16 15.20
N SER A 194 -16.46 8.48 16.25
CA SER A 194 -15.49 7.37 16.18
C SER A 194 -15.88 6.29 15.16
N MET A 195 -17.13 5.83 15.15
CA MET A 195 -17.60 4.86 14.16
C MET A 195 -17.66 5.41 12.73
N ARG A 196 -18.03 6.68 12.55
CA ARG A 196 -18.05 7.33 11.22
C ARG A 196 -16.63 7.44 10.67
N LEU A 197 -15.68 7.87 11.48
CA LEU A 197 -14.26 7.91 11.13
C LEU A 197 -13.76 6.50 10.77
N ALA A 198 -14.10 5.49 11.57
CA ALA A 198 -13.69 4.11 11.31
C ALA A 198 -14.22 3.57 9.97
N GLN A 199 -15.48 3.83 9.63
CA GLN A 199 -16.06 3.47 8.34
C GLN A 199 -15.42 4.20 7.16
N TRP A 200 -15.10 5.49 7.34
CA TRP A 200 -14.38 6.24 6.32
C TRP A 200 -12.97 5.68 6.10
N LEU A 201 -12.26 5.33 7.18
CA LEU A 201 -10.94 4.68 7.08
C LEU A 201 -11.05 3.33 6.37
N GLU A 202 -12.03 2.49 6.71
CA GLU A 202 -12.25 1.22 6.01
C GLU A 202 -12.39 1.42 4.49
N ALA A 203 -13.20 2.40 4.08
CA ALA A 203 -13.38 2.72 2.66
C ALA A 203 -12.14 3.35 2.01
N ALA A 204 -11.40 4.19 2.75
CA ALA A 204 -10.18 4.84 2.27
C ALA A 204 -9.01 3.85 2.12
N GLN A 205 -9.06 2.70 2.79
CA GLN A 205 -7.99 1.69 2.81
C GLN A 205 -6.66 2.28 3.30
N PRO A 206 -6.52 2.61 4.61
CA PRO A 206 -5.29 3.16 5.15
C PRO A 206 -4.13 2.20 4.88
N TYR A 207 -3.02 2.77 4.43
CA TYR A 207 -1.82 2.02 4.11
C TYR A 207 -0.66 2.40 5.02
N PHE A 208 -0.49 3.70 5.29
CA PHE A 208 0.68 4.18 6.02
C PHE A 208 0.42 5.51 6.74
N LEU A 209 0.80 5.61 8.01
CA LEU A 209 0.83 6.87 8.76
C LEU A 209 2.25 7.38 8.94
N LYS A 210 2.50 8.62 8.52
CA LYS A 210 3.83 9.22 8.49
C LYS A 210 3.86 10.57 9.18
N TYR A 211 4.85 10.78 10.04
CA TYR A 211 5.23 12.10 10.51
C TYR A 211 6.01 12.85 9.42
N VAL A 212 5.61 14.10 9.19
CA VAL A 212 6.28 15.04 8.29
C VAL A 212 6.62 16.28 9.09
N SER A 213 7.92 16.60 9.17
CA SER A 213 8.37 17.81 9.85
C SER A 213 8.03 19.06 9.02
N GLY A 214 7.60 20.13 9.69
CA GLY A 214 7.15 21.35 9.04
C GLY A 214 6.90 22.49 10.03
N ASP A 215 6.27 23.55 9.54
CA ASP A 215 5.74 24.63 10.37
C ASP A 215 4.29 24.94 9.93
N PRO A 216 3.28 24.27 10.53
CA PRO A 216 3.36 23.27 11.60
C PRO A 216 3.85 21.88 11.13
N ASP A 217 4.25 21.04 12.08
CA ASP A 217 4.45 19.60 11.85
C ASP A 217 3.13 18.90 11.48
N GLY A 218 3.21 17.76 10.81
CA GLY A 218 2.04 17.04 10.30
C GLY A 218 2.10 15.53 10.49
N LEU A 219 0.95 14.93 10.75
CA LEU A 219 0.69 13.50 10.65
C LEU A 219 -0.12 13.22 9.38
N ILE A 220 0.48 12.52 8.43
CA ILE A 220 -0.08 12.24 7.11
C ILE A 220 -0.49 10.77 7.02
N LEU A 221 -1.75 10.52 6.66
CA LEU A 221 -2.24 9.21 6.29
C LEU A 221 -2.14 9.03 4.77
N GLU A 222 -1.39 8.03 4.33
CA GLU A 222 -1.47 7.50 2.97
C GLU A 222 -2.52 6.39 2.92
N ALA A 223 -3.41 6.44 1.93
CA ALA A 223 -4.53 5.54 1.77
C ALA A 223 -4.72 5.18 0.28
N GLY A 224 -5.39 4.06 0.01
CA GLY A 224 -5.52 3.52 -1.34
C GLY A 224 -4.16 3.34 -2.02
N LEU A 225 -4.04 3.83 -3.27
CA LEU A 225 -2.77 3.78 -4.00
C LEU A 225 -1.88 5.01 -3.75
N VAL A 226 -2.45 6.22 -3.73
CA VAL A 226 -1.72 7.50 -3.68
C VAL A 226 -2.42 8.61 -2.91
N ASP A 227 -3.57 8.34 -2.29
CA ASP A 227 -4.30 9.36 -1.55
C ASP A 227 -3.56 9.72 -0.27
N ARG A 228 -3.53 11.01 0.06
CA ARG A 228 -2.78 11.54 1.20
C ARG A 228 -3.62 12.54 1.97
N TRP A 229 -3.81 12.28 3.26
CA TRP A 229 -4.65 13.06 4.15
C TRP A 229 -3.83 13.64 5.31
N VAL A 230 -3.98 14.93 5.58
CA VAL A 230 -3.48 15.52 6.84
C VAL A 230 -4.45 15.15 7.94
N VAL A 231 -4.04 14.23 8.83
CA VAL A 231 -4.85 13.76 9.97
C VAL A 231 -4.75 14.72 11.14
N ALA A 232 -3.55 15.25 11.37
CA ALA A 232 -3.30 16.23 12.41
C ALA A 232 -2.14 17.16 12.02
N THR A 233 -2.18 18.39 12.52
CA THR A 233 -1.06 19.32 12.52
C THR A 233 -0.76 19.76 13.94
N PHE A 234 0.52 19.95 14.27
CA PHE A 234 0.95 20.34 15.61
C PHE A 234 2.23 21.18 15.57
N SER A 235 2.41 22.06 16.56
CA SER A 235 3.65 22.84 16.74
C SER A 235 4.26 22.62 18.12
N ASP A 236 3.65 21.75 18.92
CA ASP A 236 4.11 21.42 20.26
C ASP A 236 5.37 20.57 20.19
N ARG A 237 6.44 21.04 20.83
CA ARG A 237 7.76 20.40 20.80
C ARG A 237 7.76 19.00 21.40
N GLU A 238 6.97 18.74 22.44
CA GLU A 238 6.87 17.41 23.03
C GLU A 238 6.20 16.44 22.05
N VAL A 239 5.18 16.91 21.32
CA VAL A 239 4.53 16.12 20.26
C VAL A 239 5.49 15.85 19.11
N SER A 240 6.30 16.83 18.69
CA SER A 240 7.34 16.64 17.67
C SER A 240 8.39 15.60 18.07
N LEU A 241 8.82 15.60 19.34
CA LEU A 241 9.73 14.58 19.87
C LEU A 241 9.08 13.19 19.90
N ALA A 242 7.81 13.11 20.30
CA ALA A 242 7.06 11.86 20.27
C ALA A 242 6.89 11.33 18.82
N ALA A 243 6.71 12.22 17.85
CA ALA A 243 6.62 11.87 16.43
C ALA A 243 7.95 11.31 15.88
N GLN A 244 9.08 11.86 16.30
CA GLN A 244 10.41 11.31 15.97
C GLN A 244 10.59 9.90 16.55
N VAL A 245 10.25 9.70 17.82
CA VAL A 245 10.29 8.38 18.46
C VAL A 245 9.35 7.39 17.77
N TYR A 246 8.18 7.85 17.31
CA TYR A 246 7.25 7.04 16.52
C TYR A 246 7.90 6.56 15.21
N GLU A 247 8.56 7.44 14.44
CA GLU A 247 9.24 7.06 13.19
C GLU A 247 10.45 6.15 13.44
N GLU A 248 11.24 6.40 14.49
CA GLU A 248 12.36 5.53 14.88
C GLU A 248 11.89 4.12 15.21
N ARG A 249 10.83 4.00 16.04
CA ARG A 249 10.24 2.68 16.36
C ARG A 249 9.70 2.00 15.12
N LYS A 250 9.12 2.78 14.20
CA LYS A 250 8.55 2.27 12.96
C LYS A 250 9.63 1.67 12.07
N GLN A 251 10.82 2.26 12.01
CA GLN A 251 11.96 1.67 11.32
C GLN A 251 12.40 0.35 11.97
N HIS A 252 12.48 0.30 13.31
CA HIS A 252 12.86 -0.92 14.04
C HIS A 252 11.82 -2.04 13.93
N SER A 253 10.55 -1.72 13.74
CA SER A 253 9.46 -2.68 13.46
C SER A 253 9.30 -3.00 11.98
N GLN A 254 10.32 -2.73 11.16
CA GLN A 254 10.32 -2.96 9.70
C GLN A 254 9.23 -2.20 8.96
N GLY A 255 8.70 -1.11 9.51
CA GLY A 255 7.58 -0.34 8.96
C GLY A 255 6.23 -0.69 9.59
N LEU A 256 6.12 -1.80 10.34
CA LEU A 256 4.89 -2.20 10.99
C LEU A 256 4.47 -1.16 12.03
N HIS A 257 3.23 -0.70 11.94
CA HIS A 257 2.60 0.21 12.89
C HIS A 257 1.09 -0.02 12.91
N PHE A 258 0.39 0.65 13.83
CA PHE A 258 -1.07 0.51 13.93
C PHE A 258 -1.80 1.85 13.95
N LEU A 259 -3.05 1.82 13.54
CA LEU A 259 -4.04 2.86 13.76
C LEU A 259 -5.17 2.28 14.60
N LEU A 260 -5.55 2.97 15.67
CA LEU A 260 -6.68 2.62 16.51
C LEU A 260 -7.65 3.79 16.58
N VAL A 261 -8.93 3.51 16.34
CA VAL A 261 -10.01 4.46 16.54
C VAL A 261 -10.92 3.93 17.63
N GLN A 262 -11.19 4.76 18.63
CA GLN A 262 -12.02 4.44 19.78
C GLN A 262 -12.90 5.64 20.15
N PRO A 263 -14.03 5.45 20.85
CA PRO A 263 -14.85 6.57 21.31
C PRO A 263 -14.15 7.43 22.37
N ASP A 264 -13.43 6.80 23.30
CA ASP A 264 -12.74 7.45 24.41
C ASP A 264 -11.55 6.58 24.89
N ASP A 265 -10.83 7.05 25.91
CA ASP A 265 -9.67 6.38 26.48
C ASP A 265 -10.00 5.37 27.59
N SER A 266 -11.27 4.98 27.75
CA SER A 266 -11.68 4.00 28.77
C SER A 266 -11.06 2.62 28.56
N GLY A 267 -10.60 2.31 27.35
CA GLY A 267 -10.07 0.99 26.97
C GLY A 267 -11.14 -0.11 26.91
N MET A 268 -12.42 0.25 27.01
CA MET A 268 -13.56 -0.67 27.04
C MET A 268 -14.21 -0.85 25.66
N THR A 269 -14.19 0.19 24.82
CA THR A 269 -14.87 0.20 23.53
C THR A 269 -13.93 0.64 22.42
N TYR A 270 -14.07 0.01 21.26
CA TYR A 270 -13.26 0.28 20.07
C TYR A 270 -14.18 0.45 18.87
N SER A 271 -13.75 1.26 17.91
CA SER A 271 -14.47 1.46 16.64
C SER A 271 -13.74 0.79 15.49
N GLY A 272 -12.42 0.89 15.45
CA GLY A 272 -11.63 0.16 14.47
C GLY A 272 -10.16 0.04 14.81
N PHE A 273 -9.51 -0.96 14.22
CA PHE A 273 -8.07 -1.22 14.36
C PHE A 273 -7.48 -1.70 13.02
N TRP A 274 -6.35 -1.11 12.63
CA TRP A 274 -5.63 -1.42 11.40
C TRP A 274 -4.16 -1.71 11.71
N LEU A 275 -3.62 -2.81 11.17
CA LEU A 275 -2.17 -2.97 11.01
C LEU A 275 -1.73 -2.44 9.65
N LEU A 276 -0.67 -1.64 9.65
CA LEU A 276 -0.21 -0.85 8.51
C LEU A 276 1.30 -1.08 8.28
N HIS A 277 1.77 -0.98 7.03
CA HIS A 277 3.18 -1.17 6.67
C HIS A 277 3.57 -0.57 5.31
#